data_AF-A0A7W0KAY2-F1
#
_entry.id   AF-A0A7W0KAY2-F1
#
_cell.length_a   1.000
_cell.length_b   1.000
_cell.length_c   1.000
_cell.angle_alpha   90.00
_cell.angle_beta   90.00
_cell.angle_gamma   90.00
#
_symmetry.space_group_name_H-M   'P 1'
#
loop_
_entity.id
_entity.type
_entity.pdbx_description
1 polymer ?
#
loop_
_entity_poly.entity_id
_entity_poly.type
_entity_poly.pdbx_seq_one_letter_code
_entity_poly.pdbx_strand_id
1 'polypeptide(L)'
;MQRGRADLAPPVSRTAEQIVFEFSVGVGRRPNGAPNFLGPFTQGPPAERFVYINSGTLAGQVESCWTRRAKVPLTDITWTLIDEARRGDAVLEVHVKGTGSDGGPTCAGVRLLAPGWRVEA
;
A
#
# COMPACT_ATOMS: atom_id res chain seq x y z
N MET A 1 -2.24 4.42 7.57
CA MET A 1 -2.41 3.14 6.84
C MET A 1 -3.21 2.17 7.69
N GLN A 2 -4.09 1.36 7.11
CA GLN A 2 -4.88 0.40 7.92
C GLN A 2 -4.06 -0.85 8.27
N ARG A 3 -4.10 -1.26 9.54
CA ARG A 3 -3.53 -2.49 10.07
C ARG A 3 -4.64 -3.37 10.64
N GLY A 4 -4.77 -4.59 10.11
CA GLY A 4 -5.85 -5.51 10.48
C GLY A 4 -7.23 -4.94 10.11
N ARG A 5 -8.18 -5.06 11.04
CA ARG A 5 -9.59 -4.65 10.79
C ARG A 5 -9.83 -3.16 11.00
N ALA A 6 -9.18 -2.54 11.98
CA ALA A 6 -9.51 -1.17 12.40
C ALA A 6 -8.30 -0.32 12.84
N ASP A 7 -7.17 -0.93 13.18
CA ASP A 7 -6.01 -0.17 13.64
C ASP A 7 -5.43 0.70 12.52
N LEU A 8 -4.77 1.79 12.93
CA LEU A 8 -4.03 2.66 12.03
C LEU A 8 -2.54 2.64 12.39
N ALA A 9 -1.71 2.42 11.37
CA ALA A 9 -0.29 2.75 11.43
C ALA A 9 -0.07 4.17 10.89
N PRO A 10 0.69 5.03 11.61
CA PRO A 10 1.03 6.37 11.15
C PRO A 10 1.99 6.31 9.95
N PRO A 11 2.10 7.39 9.16
CA PRO A 11 3.17 7.52 8.19
C PRO A 11 4.52 7.69 8.89
N VAL A 12 5.61 7.27 8.24
CA VAL A 12 6.98 7.51 8.73
C VAL A 12 7.47 8.92 8.38
N SER A 13 6.91 9.53 7.33
CA SER A 13 7.20 10.91 6.94
C SER A 13 5.98 11.57 6.30
N ARG A 14 5.86 12.89 6.46
CA ARG A 14 4.79 13.71 5.89
C ARG A 14 5.33 15.10 5.56
N THR A 15 5.24 15.49 4.29
CA THR A 15 5.51 16.84 3.80
C THR A 15 4.28 17.41 3.09
N ALA A 16 4.39 18.59 2.48
CA ALA A 16 3.32 19.14 1.65
C ALA A 16 3.16 18.39 0.33
N GLU A 17 4.24 17.75 -0.14
CA GLU A 17 4.34 17.07 -1.43
C GLU A 17 3.98 15.58 -1.33
N GLN A 18 4.29 14.92 -0.21
CA GLN A 18 4.13 13.48 -0.07
C GLN A 18 3.88 13.01 1.37
N ILE A 19 3.33 11.79 1.46
CA ILE A 19 3.17 11.05 2.70
C ILE A 19 3.74 9.66 2.49
N VAL A 20 4.68 9.25 3.33
CA VAL A 20 5.41 7.99 3.20
C VAL A 20 4.93 7.02 4.27
N PHE A 21 4.64 5.79 3.86
CA PHE A 21 4.29 4.69 4.75
C PHE A 21 5.28 3.55 4.53
N GLU A 22 5.85 3.06 5.62
CA GLU A 22 6.67 1.85 5.62
C GLU A 22 5.98 0.77 6.44
N PHE A 23 6.04 -0.45 5.94
CA PHE A 23 5.42 -1.61 6.58
C PHE A 23 6.03 -2.90 6.05
N SER A 24 5.98 -3.95 6.86
CA SER A 24 6.43 -5.28 6.46
C SER A 24 5.25 -6.20 6.18
N VAL A 25 5.43 -7.08 5.20
CA VAL A 25 4.49 -8.15 4.87
C VAL A 25 5.23 -9.48 4.82
N GLY A 26 4.54 -10.55 5.20
CA GLY A 26 5.00 -11.90 4.89
C GLY A 26 4.73 -12.22 3.42
N VAL A 27 5.53 -13.10 2.83
CA VAL A 27 5.25 -13.66 1.50
C VAL A 27 5.22 -15.18 1.57
N GLY A 28 4.09 -15.75 1.14
CA GLY A 28 3.94 -17.16 0.84
C GLY A 28 3.81 -17.40 -0.67
N ARG A 29 3.67 -18.67 -1.05
CA ARG A 29 3.47 -19.08 -2.44
C ARG A 29 2.04 -19.60 -2.63
N ARG A 30 1.37 -19.17 -3.70
CA ARG A 30 0.08 -19.71 -4.14
C ARG A 30 0.27 -21.07 -4.85
N PRO A 31 -0.81 -21.87 -5.01
CA PRO A 31 -0.72 -23.14 -5.76
C PRO A 31 -0.18 -23.00 -7.19
N ASN A 32 -0.44 -21.87 -7.85
CA ASN A 32 0.09 -21.57 -9.19
C ASN A 32 1.53 -21.01 -9.18
N GLY A 33 2.21 -21.03 -8.04
CA GLY A 33 3.57 -20.52 -7.89
C GLY A 33 3.70 -19.02 -7.68
N ALA A 34 2.65 -18.22 -7.87
CA ALA A 34 2.71 -16.77 -7.71
C ALA A 34 2.80 -16.34 -6.23
N PRO A 35 3.31 -15.13 -5.92
CA PRO A 35 3.35 -14.62 -4.55
C PRO A 35 1.94 -14.50 -3.93
N ASN A 36 1.88 -14.68 -2.62
CA ASN A 36 0.75 -14.34 -1.76
C ASN A 36 1.27 -13.52 -0.57
N PHE A 37 0.86 -12.26 -0.49
CA PHE A 37 1.23 -11.40 0.63
C PHE A 37 0.35 -11.67 1.85
N LEU A 38 0.99 -11.67 3.01
CA LEU A 38 0.42 -12.03 4.30
C LEU A 38 0.74 -10.97 5.36
N GLY A 39 0.02 -11.04 6.48
CA GLY A 39 0.22 -10.15 7.60
C GLY A 39 -0.84 -9.04 7.67
N PRO A 40 -0.79 -8.22 8.72
CA PRO A 40 -1.92 -7.39 9.12
C PRO A 40 -2.21 -6.25 8.15
N PHE A 41 -1.25 -5.82 7.34
CA PHE A 41 -1.47 -4.77 6.34
C PHE A 41 -2.13 -5.27 5.06
N THR A 42 -2.09 -6.59 4.82
CA THR A 42 -2.60 -7.20 3.58
C THR A 42 -4.10 -7.45 3.66
N GLN A 43 -4.82 -7.05 2.62
CA GLN A 43 -6.27 -7.08 2.53
C GLN A 43 -6.69 -7.74 1.21
N GLY A 44 -7.96 -8.11 1.08
CA GLY A 44 -8.50 -8.78 -0.11
C GLY A 44 -8.16 -10.28 -0.17
N PRO A 45 -8.58 -11.02 -1.21
CA PRO A 45 -8.26 -12.43 -1.37
C PRO A 45 -6.79 -12.66 -1.78
N PRO A 46 -6.24 -13.89 -1.64
CA PRO A 46 -4.84 -14.19 -1.97
C PRO A 46 -4.36 -13.78 -3.38
N ALA A 47 -5.26 -13.76 -4.36
CA ALA A 47 -4.94 -13.41 -5.74
C ALA A 47 -4.98 -11.90 -6.02
N GLU A 48 -5.59 -11.11 -5.14
CA GLU A 48 -5.84 -9.67 -5.33
C GLU A 48 -5.46 -8.92 -4.05
N ARG A 49 -4.30 -9.28 -3.48
CA ARG A 49 -3.83 -8.62 -2.25
C ARG A 49 -3.60 -7.14 -2.52
N PHE A 50 -4.02 -6.32 -1.57
CA PHE A 50 -3.79 -4.89 -1.58
C PHE A 50 -3.55 -4.38 -0.15
N VAL A 51 -3.11 -3.14 -0.03
CA VAL A 51 -3.05 -2.43 1.26
C VAL A 51 -3.95 -1.21 1.25
N TYR A 52 -4.46 -0.81 2.43
CA TYR A 52 -5.33 0.35 2.57
C TYR A 52 -4.57 1.58 3.07
N ILE A 53 -4.67 2.68 2.31
CA ILE A 53 -4.33 4.02 2.78
C ILE A 53 -5.62 4.76 3.11
N ASN A 54 -5.84 5.04 4.39
CA ASN A 54 -7.02 5.74 4.86
C ASN A 54 -6.85 7.25 4.79
N SER A 55 -7.96 7.98 4.64
CA SER A 55 -7.99 9.43 4.60
C SER A 55 -9.25 9.97 5.26
N GLY A 56 -9.13 11.17 5.83
CA GLY A 56 -10.22 11.82 6.55
C GLY A 56 -10.60 11.08 7.84
N THR A 57 -11.90 10.90 8.08
CA THR A 57 -12.40 10.26 9.31
C THR A 57 -11.86 8.83 9.49
N LEU A 58 -11.66 8.08 8.38
CA LEU A 58 -11.05 6.75 8.42
C LEU A 58 -9.56 6.76 8.78
N ALA A 59 -8.91 7.92 8.74
CA ALA A 59 -7.55 8.16 9.21
C ALA A 59 -7.51 8.83 10.61
N GLY A 60 -8.64 8.89 11.31
CA GLY A 60 -8.75 9.53 12.63
C GLY A 60 -8.92 11.05 12.59
N GLN A 61 -9.10 11.65 11.41
CA GLN A 61 -9.36 13.08 11.27
C GLN A 61 -10.87 13.31 11.41
N VAL A 62 -11.34 13.39 12.66
CA VAL A 62 -12.79 13.40 12.99
C VAL A 62 -13.58 14.54 12.33
N GLU A 63 -12.96 15.71 12.15
CA GLU A 63 -13.59 16.88 11.52
C GLU A 63 -13.49 16.89 9.98
N SER A 64 -12.94 15.84 9.37
CA SER A 64 -12.79 15.78 7.92
C SER A 64 -14.13 15.55 7.23
N CYS A 65 -14.40 16.31 6.17
CA CYS A 65 -15.53 16.03 5.26
C CYS A 65 -15.36 14.72 4.46
N TRP A 66 -14.15 14.15 4.43
CA TRP A 66 -13.86 12.89 3.76
C TRP A 66 -13.89 11.69 4.70
N THR A 67 -14.43 10.58 4.21
CA THR A 67 -14.41 9.24 4.82
C THR A 67 -13.93 8.25 3.77
N ARG A 68 -12.62 8.16 3.54
CA ARG A 68 -12.05 7.50 2.33
C ARG A 68 -10.93 6.51 2.63
N ARG A 69 -10.78 5.55 1.71
CA ARG A 69 -9.67 4.61 1.68
C ARG A 69 -9.27 4.29 0.24
N ALA A 70 -7.97 4.22 -0.01
CA ALA A 70 -7.36 3.82 -1.26
C ALA A 70 -6.77 2.41 -1.13
N LYS A 71 -6.97 1.57 -2.15
CA LYS A 71 -6.44 0.21 -2.28
C LYS A 71 -5.22 0.27 -3.19
N VAL A 72 -4.04 0.12 -2.62
CA VAL A 72 -2.79 -0.01 -3.38
C VAL A 72 -2.56 -1.49 -3.66
N PRO A 73 -2.69 -1.96 -4.91
CA PRO A 73 -2.55 -3.37 -5.25
C PRO A 73 -1.10 -3.84 -5.06
N LEU A 74 -0.95 -5.08 -4.60
CA LEU A 74 0.33 -5.80 -4.49
C LEU A 74 0.52 -6.82 -5.63
N THR A 75 -0.43 -6.89 -6.57
CA THR A 75 -0.52 -7.92 -7.61
C THR A 75 0.63 -7.91 -8.60
N ASP A 76 1.26 -6.75 -8.79
CA ASP A 76 2.32 -6.56 -9.79
C ASP A 76 3.71 -6.86 -9.21
N ILE A 77 3.79 -7.18 -7.91
CA ILE A 77 5.04 -7.58 -7.28
C ILE A 77 5.36 -9.04 -7.63
N THR A 78 6.50 -9.24 -8.31
CA THR A 78 6.98 -10.56 -8.76
C THR A 78 7.98 -11.18 -7.78
N TRP A 79 8.25 -12.47 -7.91
CA TRP A 79 9.34 -13.11 -7.16
C TRP A 79 10.70 -12.47 -7.43
N THR A 80 10.96 -12.00 -8.65
CA THR A 80 12.19 -11.28 -8.99
C THR A 80 12.37 -10.06 -8.11
N LEU A 81 11.35 -9.19 -8.00
CA LEU A 81 11.37 -8.01 -7.14
C LEU A 81 11.57 -8.38 -5.67
N ILE A 82 10.87 -9.43 -5.19
CA ILE A 82 10.96 -9.89 -3.80
C ILE A 82 12.36 -10.40 -3.47
N ASP A 83 12.95 -11.18 -4.37
CA ASP A 83 14.27 -11.76 -4.17
C ASP A 83 15.37 -10.69 -4.26
N GLU A 84 15.19 -9.69 -5.13
CA GLU A 84 16.09 -8.52 -5.19
C GLU A 84 16.03 -7.70 -3.90
N ALA A 85 14.83 -7.35 -3.42
CA ALA A 85 14.67 -6.62 -2.15
C ALA A 85 15.27 -7.37 -0.94
N ARG A 86 15.25 -8.70 -0.97
CA ARG A 86 15.80 -9.55 0.11
C ARG A 86 17.32 -9.66 0.12
N ARG A 87 18.01 -9.36 -0.99
CA ARG A 87 19.46 -9.57 -1.12
C ARG A 87 20.30 -8.45 -0.48
N GLY A 88 19.68 -7.39 0.03
CA GLY A 88 20.38 -6.25 0.65
C GLY A 88 19.49 -5.48 1.61
N ASP A 89 19.91 -4.25 1.92
CA ASP A 89 19.14 -3.30 2.73
C ASP A 89 18.16 -2.51 1.84
N ALA A 90 17.34 -3.24 1.10
CA ALA A 90 16.46 -2.67 0.08
C ALA A 90 14.97 -2.91 0.40
N VAL A 91 14.12 -2.05 -0.14
CA VAL A 91 12.66 -2.11 0.02
C VAL A 91 11.96 -2.17 -1.33
N LEU A 92 10.71 -2.62 -1.32
CA LEU A 92 9.83 -2.45 -2.47
C LEU A 92 9.05 -1.14 -2.32
N GLU A 93 9.14 -0.28 -3.31
CA GLU A 93 8.52 1.04 -3.32
C GLU A 93 7.56 1.20 -4.50
N VAL A 94 6.45 1.89 -4.26
CA VAL A 94 5.54 2.36 -5.31
C VAL A 94 4.98 3.74 -4.97
N HIS A 95 4.77 4.56 -5.99
CA HIS A 95 4.12 5.85 -5.84
C HIS A 95 2.69 5.81 -6.39
N VAL A 96 1.79 6.53 -5.71
CA VAL A 96 0.39 6.68 -6.11
C VAL A 96 0.00 8.14 -6.00
N LYS A 97 -0.90 8.61 -6.87
CA LYS A 97 -1.41 9.98 -6.79
C LYS A 97 -2.26 10.13 -5.52
N GLY A 98 -1.88 11.06 -4.63
CA GLY A 98 -2.61 11.32 -3.38
C GLY A 98 -3.97 12.00 -3.56
N THR A 99 -4.17 12.70 -4.68
CA THR A 99 -5.37 13.49 -4.97
C THR A 99 -6.22 12.85 -6.08
N GLY A 100 -7.51 12.64 -5.79
CA GLY A 100 -8.51 12.16 -6.74
C GLY A 100 -8.91 13.20 -7.78
N SER A 101 -9.76 12.80 -8.74
CA SER A 101 -10.27 13.69 -9.79
C SER A 101 -11.23 14.76 -9.29
N ASP A 102 -11.79 14.57 -8.09
CA ASP A 102 -12.70 15.50 -7.43
C ASP A 102 -11.98 16.47 -6.46
N GLY A 103 -10.65 16.50 -6.48
CA GLY A 103 -9.83 17.34 -5.61
C GLY A 103 -9.69 16.82 -4.17
N GLY A 104 -10.40 15.76 -3.80
CA GLY A 104 -10.26 15.10 -2.50
C GLY A 104 -9.10 14.10 -2.47
N PRO A 105 -8.87 13.42 -1.33
CA PRO A 105 -7.95 12.30 -1.26
C PRO A 105 -8.37 11.18 -2.23
N THR A 106 -7.38 10.53 -2.84
CA THR A 106 -7.59 9.36 -3.69
C THR A 106 -8.29 8.24 -2.93
N CYS A 107 -9.13 7.46 -3.62
CA CYS A 107 -9.91 6.40 -2.99
C CYS A 107 -10.23 5.26 -3.95
N ALA A 108 -10.79 4.16 -3.43
CA ALA A 108 -11.06 2.93 -4.17
C ALA A 108 -9.77 2.28 -4.71
N GLY A 109 -9.79 1.66 -5.90
CA GLY A 109 -8.58 1.12 -6.51
C GLY A 109 -7.73 2.24 -7.11
N VAL A 110 -6.44 2.32 -6.76
CA VAL A 110 -5.55 3.33 -7.34
C VAL A 110 -4.71 2.77 -8.47
N ARG A 111 -4.46 3.59 -9.48
CA ARG A 111 -3.46 3.32 -10.49
C ARG A 111 -2.09 3.64 -9.92
N LEU A 112 -1.18 2.67 -10.00
CA LEU A 112 0.22 2.87 -9.65
C LEU A 112 0.85 3.84 -10.67
N LEU A 113 1.65 4.80 -10.19
CA LEU A 113 2.42 5.66 -11.06
C LEU A 113 3.58 4.86 -11.65
N ALA A 114 3.94 5.15 -12.90
CA ALA A 114 5.08 4.49 -13.55
C ALA A 114 6.36 4.70 -12.73
N PRO A 115 7.22 3.68 -12.57
CA PRO A 115 7.17 2.36 -13.23
C PRO A 115 6.30 1.30 -12.52
N GLY A 116 5.62 1.64 -11.42
CA GLY A 116 4.97 0.69 -10.53
C GLY A 116 5.87 0.30 -9.36
N TRP A 117 5.73 -0.93 -8.88
CA TRP A 117 6.60 -1.47 -7.84
C TRP A 117 8.03 -1.62 -8.35
N ARG A 118 8.99 -1.11 -7.58
CA ARG A 118 10.42 -1.19 -7.87
C ARG A 118 11.19 -1.48 -6.58
N VAL A 119 12.42 -1.96 -6.73
CA VAL A 119 13.37 -2.05 -5.62
C VAL A 119 14.02 -0.69 -5.43
N GLU A 120 14.07 -0.22 -4.19
CA GLU A 120 14.79 0.99 -3.75
C GLU A 120 15.81 0.55 -2.68
N ALA A 121 17.06 1.01 -2.77
CA ALA A 121 18.17 0.60 -1.91
C ALA A 121 18.81 1.81 -1.20
#